data_AF-A0A4W4DUC0-F1
#
_entry.id   AF-A0A4W4DUC0-F1
#
_cell.length_a   1.000
_cell.length_b   1.000
_cell.length_c   1.000
_cell.angle_alpha   90.00
_cell.angle_beta   90.00
_cell.angle_gamma   90.00
#
_symmetry.space_group_name_H-M   'P 1'
#
loop_
_entity.id
_entity.type
_entity.pdbx_description
1 polymer ?
#
loop_
_entity_poly.entity_id
_entity_poly.type
_entity_poly.pdbx_seq_one_letter_code
_entity_poly.pdbx_strand_id
1 'polypeptide(L)'
;GDERAALYKAVFWHELWVVYFVVLWIITEAQPRCTIPEELKDGSVVGNIVKDLGIGVSEISDHKLQIASESIKQYFSLDLENGEVVVREIIDREDLCGQSTSCVLPLQIMTEDPLQFYHVEVEIQDINDNSPRFHAGTNNIDLPESTLPGAKFLLEPAQDQDPCFFSHIFCLC
;
A
#
# COMPACT_ATOMS: atom_id res chain seq x y z
N GLY A 1 -48.82 -33.40 16.79
CA GLY A 1 -47.69 -34.20 16.27
C GLY A 1 -46.90 -33.41 15.24
N ASP A 2 -47.60 -32.89 14.23
CA ASP A 2 -47.03 -32.24 13.05
C ASP A 2 -46.40 -30.86 13.32
N GLU A 3 -47.06 -29.99 14.08
CA GLU A 3 -46.54 -28.65 14.42
C GLU A 3 -45.22 -28.67 15.19
N ARG A 4 -45.03 -29.64 16.10
CA ARG A 4 -43.77 -29.80 16.84
C ARG A 4 -42.62 -30.19 15.89
N ALA A 5 -42.89 -31.03 14.89
CA ALA A 5 -41.88 -31.44 13.91
C ALA A 5 -41.47 -30.29 12.98
N ALA A 6 -42.42 -29.43 12.59
CA ALA A 6 -42.14 -28.20 11.85
C ALA A 6 -41.29 -27.22 12.68
N LEU A 7 -41.59 -27.08 13.97
CA LEU A 7 -40.84 -26.22 14.90
C LEU A 7 -39.40 -26.73 15.09
N TYR A 8 -39.21 -28.05 15.27
CA TYR A 8 -37.88 -28.65 15.37
C TYR A 8 -37.06 -28.46 14.09
N LYS A 9 -37.67 -28.59 12.90
CA LYS A 9 -36.98 -28.30 11.63
C LYS A 9 -36.59 -26.83 11.56
N ALA A 10 -37.50 -25.91 11.85
CA ALA A 10 -37.21 -24.47 11.81
C ALA A 10 -36.06 -24.08 12.76
N VAL A 11 -36.06 -24.61 13.98
CA VAL A 11 -34.96 -24.41 14.95
C VAL A 11 -33.67 -25.02 14.44
N PHE A 12 -33.69 -26.25 13.93
CA PHE A 12 -32.50 -26.91 13.38
C PHE A 12 -31.89 -26.14 12.19
N TRP A 13 -32.72 -25.66 11.26
CA TRP A 13 -32.26 -24.83 10.15
C TRP A 13 -31.73 -23.47 10.64
N HIS A 14 -32.37 -22.87 11.65
CA HIS A 14 -31.87 -21.64 12.27
C HIS A 14 -30.51 -21.83 12.94
N GLU A 15 -30.32 -22.90 13.71
CA GLU A 15 -29.03 -23.25 14.33
C GLU A 15 -27.94 -23.47 13.26
N LEU A 16 -28.24 -24.23 12.20
CA LEU A 16 -27.31 -24.43 11.09
C LEU A 16 -26.95 -23.11 10.40
N TRP A 17 -27.93 -22.23 10.24
CA TRP A 17 -27.72 -20.91 9.63
C TRP A 17 -26.84 -20.03 10.53
N VAL A 18 -27.08 -20.02 11.85
CA VAL A 18 -26.25 -19.30 12.83
C VAL A 18 -24.82 -19.84 12.80
N VAL A 19 -24.61 -21.16 12.84
CA VAL A 19 -23.27 -21.77 12.75
C VAL A 19 -22.59 -21.40 11.44
N TYR A 20 -23.31 -21.43 10.32
CA TYR A 20 -22.78 -21.03 9.02
C TYR A 20 -22.30 -19.58 9.01
N PHE A 21 -23.08 -18.64 9.56
CA PHE A 21 -22.68 -17.24 9.66
C PHE A 21 -21.51 -17.02 10.62
N VAL A 22 -21.44 -17.75 11.73
CA VAL A 22 -20.30 -17.69 12.65
C VAL A 22 -19.02 -18.21 11.98
N VAL A 23 -19.09 -19.33 11.25
CA VAL A 23 -17.95 -19.87 10.50
C VAL A 23 -17.52 -18.90 9.40
N LEU A 24 -18.46 -18.31 8.66
CA LEU A 24 -18.18 -17.29 7.65
C LEU A 24 -17.48 -16.05 8.23
N TRP A 25 -17.80 -15.65 9.46
CA TRP A 25 -17.12 -14.53 10.11
C TRP A 25 -15.68 -14.92 10.48
N ILE A 26 -15.45 -16.10 11.05
CA ILE A 26 -14.13 -16.53 11.52
C ILE A 26 -13.11 -16.65 10.37
N ILE A 27 -13.53 -17.01 9.15
CA ILE A 27 -12.63 -17.16 8.00
C ILE A 27 -12.22 -15.83 7.33
N THR A 28 -12.73 -14.68 7.80
CA THR A 28 -12.32 -13.38 7.27
C THR A 28 -11.04 -12.90 7.97
N GLU A 29 -9.89 -13.38 7.50
CA GLU A 29 -8.59 -12.90 7.96
C GLU A 29 -8.14 -11.75 7.05
N ALA A 30 -8.12 -10.53 7.57
CA ALA A 30 -7.62 -9.36 6.85
C ALA A 30 -6.10 -9.30 7.01
N GLN A 31 -5.36 -9.23 5.90
CA GLN A 31 -3.93 -8.96 5.96
C GLN A 31 -3.70 -7.54 6.50
N PRO A 32 -2.79 -7.35 7.46
CA PRO A 32 -2.50 -6.04 8.00
C PRO A 32 -1.88 -5.17 6.90
N ARG A 33 -2.46 -3.98 6.72
CA ARG A 33 -2.02 -3.00 5.73
C ARG A 33 -1.75 -1.67 6.41
N CYS A 34 -0.58 -1.11 6.15
CA CYS A 34 -0.16 0.20 6.61
C CYS A 34 0.10 1.09 5.41
N THR A 35 -0.12 2.39 5.56
CA THR A 35 0.10 3.35 4.48
C THR A 35 1.03 4.45 4.98
N ILE A 36 2.11 4.71 4.23
CA ILE A 36 3.10 5.74 4.54
C ILE A 36 3.34 6.61 3.31
N PRO A 37 3.57 7.92 3.46
CA PRO A 37 4.04 8.73 2.36
C PRO A 37 5.44 8.30 1.91
N GLU A 38 5.76 8.54 0.64
CA GLU A 38 7.13 8.53 0.18
C GLU A 38 7.94 9.70 0.75
N GLU A 39 9.23 9.80 0.40
CA GLU A 39 10.12 10.90 0.84
C GLU A 39 10.25 11.02 2.37
N LEU A 40 9.97 9.92 3.10
CA LEU A 40 10.19 9.84 4.53
C LEU A 40 11.68 9.79 4.85
N LYS A 41 12.06 10.49 5.92
CA LYS A 41 13.45 10.54 6.38
C LYS A 41 13.86 9.20 6.99
N ASP A 42 15.15 8.89 6.90
CA ASP A 42 15.76 7.80 7.66
C ASP A 42 15.43 7.92 9.17
N GLY A 43 15.05 6.80 9.76
CA GLY A 43 14.55 6.69 11.13
C GLY A 43 13.07 7.04 11.33
N SER A 44 12.32 7.36 10.27
CA SER A 44 10.88 7.59 10.40
C SER A 44 10.15 6.29 10.76
N VAL A 45 9.22 6.37 11.72
CA VAL A 45 8.47 5.21 12.21
C VAL A 45 7.33 4.86 11.25
N VAL A 46 7.30 3.61 10.79
CA VAL A 46 6.23 3.04 9.95
C VAL A 46 5.12 2.47 10.85
N GLY A 47 5.50 1.73 11.89
CA GLY A 47 4.55 1.10 12.81
C GLY A 47 5.22 0.25 13.88
N ASN A 48 4.47 -0.06 14.94
CA ASN A 48 4.95 -0.86 16.06
C ASN A 48 4.55 -2.34 15.85
N ILE A 49 5.50 -3.15 15.38
CA ILE A 49 5.22 -4.54 15.05
C ILE A 49 4.95 -5.39 16.29
N VAL A 50 5.56 -5.04 17.42
CA VAL A 50 5.44 -5.80 18.67
C VAL A 50 4.02 -5.75 19.21
N LYS A 51 3.40 -4.57 19.17
CA LYS A 51 1.99 -4.40 19.53
C LYS A 51 1.06 -5.14 18.58
N ASP A 52 1.35 -5.12 17.29
CA ASP A 52 0.48 -5.71 16.27
C ASP A 52 0.58 -7.24 16.24
N LEU A 53 1.76 -7.80 16.58
CA LEU A 53 1.97 -9.24 16.73
C LEU A 53 1.63 -9.78 18.12
N GLY A 54 1.43 -8.91 19.10
CA GLY A 54 1.21 -9.29 20.49
C GLY A 54 2.42 -9.94 21.15
N ILE A 55 3.62 -9.72 20.60
CA ILE A 55 4.90 -10.17 21.17
C ILE A 55 5.31 -9.18 22.26
N GLY A 56 5.94 -9.61 23.34
CA GLY A 56 6.46 -8.68 24.36
C GLY A 56 7.74 -7.97 23.87
N VAL A 57 7.97 -6.71 24.27
CA VAL A 57 9.23 -5.99 23.93
C VAL A 57 10.47 -6.76 24.43
N SER A 58 10.35 -7.40 25.59
CA SER A 58 11.40 -8.26 26.16
C SER A 58 11.70 -9.51 25.33
N GLU A 59 10.75 -9.98 24.53
CA GLU A 59 10.87 -11.21 23.74
C GLU A 59 11.49 -10.96 22.35
N ILE A 60 11.63 -9.70 21.92
CA ILE A 60 12.19 -9.34 20.60
C ILE A 60 13.63 -9.85 20.44
N SER A 61 14.44 -9.69 21.49
CA SER A 61 15.84 -10.13 21.50
C SER A 61 15.95 -11.66 21.55
N ASP A 62 15.01 -12.32 22.22
CA ASP A 62 14.99 -13.78 22.37
C ASP A 62 14.53 -14.48 21.09
N HIS A 63 13.59 -13.87 20.36
CA HIS A 63 12.98 -14.46 19.15
C HIS A 63 13.69 -14.06 17.84
N LYS A 64 14.73 -13.21 17.93
CA LYS A 64 15.54 -12.69 16.81
C LYS A 64 14.68 -12.28 15.61
N LEU A 65 13.88 -11.23 15.82
CA LEU A 65 13.06 -10.70 14.74
C LEU A 65 13.94 -10.11 13.63
N GLN A 66 13.63 -10.48 12.39
CA GLN A 66 14.32 -9.96 11.22
C GLN A 66 13.39 -9.88 10.02
N ILE A 67 13.65 -8.91 9.15
CA ILE A 67 12.96 -8.81 7.86
C ILE A 67 13.47 -9.94 6.96
N ALA A 68 12.57 -10.71 6.34
CA ALA A 68 12.92 -11.86 5.53
C ALA A 68 13.37 -11.47 4.10
N SER A 69 12.80 -10.40 3.53
CA SER A 69 13.01 -10.01 2.13
C SER A 69 14.21 -9.07 1.96
N GLU A 70 15.19 -9.50 1.16
CA GLU A 70 16.45 -8.76 0.95
C GLU A 70 16.24 -7.43 0.21
N SER A 71 15.34 -7.38 -0.77
CA SER A 71 15.02 -6.14 -1.51
C SER A 71 14.24 -5.12 -0.68
N ILE A 72 13.68 -5.54 0.46
CA ILE A 72 12.89 -4.68 1.35
C ILE A 72 13.74 -4.20 2.53
N LYS A 73 14.76 -4.97 2.92
CA LYS A 73 15.76 -4.58 3.94
C LYS A 73 16.53 -3.29 3.63
N GLN A 74 16.59 -2.88 2.36
CA GLN A 74 17.20 -1.60 1.97
C GLN A 74 16.32 -0.42 2.40
N TYR A 75 14.99 -0.55 2.30
CA TYR A 75 14.04 0.51 2.60
C TYR A 75 13.57 0.51 4.07
N PHE A 76 13.47 -0.67 4.68
CA PHE A 76 12.95 -0.81 6.04
C PHE A 76 13.96 -1.53 6.94
N SER A 77 13.99 -1.13 8.20
CA SER A 77 14.72 -1.82 9.25
C SER A 77 13.87 -1.97 10.51
N LEU A 78 14.28 -2.88 11.40
CA LEU A 78 13.63 -3.11 12.68
C LEU A 78 14.46 -2.46 13.78
N ASP A 79 13.86 -1.52 14.50
CA ASP A 79 14.38 -1.05 15.77
C ASP A 79 14.03 -2.07 16.87
N LEU A 80 15.04 -2.84 17.28
CA LEU A 80 14.89 -3.88 18.30
C LEU A 80 14.74 -3.31 19.72
N GLU A 81 15.07 -2.03 19.95
CA GLU A 81 14.91 -1.40 21.26
C GLU A 81 13.44 -1.07 21.54
N ASN A 82 12.76 -0.51 20.54
CA ASN A 82 11.37 -0.07 20.65
C ASN A 82 10.35 -1.05 20.05
N GLY A 83 10.81 -1.99 19.22
CA GLY A 83 9.94 -2.94 18.53
C GLY A 83 9.19 -2.31 17.36
N GLU A 84 9.85 -1.40 16.65
CA GLU A 84 9.25 -0.58 15.59
C GLU A 84 9.90 -0.87 14.25
N VAL A 85 9.09 -0.86 13.19
CA VAL A 85 9.60 -0.83 11.81
C VAL A 85 9.89 0.63 11.48
N VAL A 86 11.11 0.92 11.04
CA VAL A 86 11.55 2.26 10.66
C VAL A 86 12.04 2.28 9.23
N VAL A 87 11.91 3.44 8.58
CA VAL A 87 12.48 3.71 7.26
C VAL A 87 14.00 3.82 7.39
N ARG A 88 14.74 3.17 6.50
CA ARG A 88 16.22 3.16 6.46
C ARG A 88 16.78 4.02 5.32
N GLU A 89 16.14 3.94 4.17
CA GLU A 89 16.50 4.73 3.00
C GLU A 89 15.26 5.47 2.52
N ILE A 90 15.47 6.66 1.97
CA ILE A 90 14.38 7.46 1.41
C ILE A 90 13.76 6.65 0.26
N ILE A 91 12.44 6.49 0.33
CA ILE A 91 11.67 5.71 -0.64
C ILE A 91 11.20 6.70 -1.69
N ASP A 92 11.57 6.42 -2.94
CA ASP A 92 11.08 7.05 -4.16
C ASP A 92 10.08 6.08 -4.81
N ARG A 93 8.82 6.50 -4.95
CA ARG A 93 7.73 5.68 -5.46
C ARG A 93 7.85 5.48 -6.97
N GLU A 94 8.36 6.46 -7.70
CA GLU A 94 8.58 6.41 -9.15
C GLU A 94 9.62 5.36 -9.50
N ASP A 95 10.69 5.25 -8.71
CA ASP A 95 11.75 4.24 -8.90
C ASP A 95 11.23 2.80 -8.63
N LEU A 96 10.32 2.64 -7.67
CA LEU A 96 9.80 1.33 -7.26
C LEU A 96 8.63 0.84 -8.12
N CYS A 97 7.69 1.74 -8.40
CA CYS A 97 6.38 1.41 -8.94
C CYS A 97 6.08 2.14 -10.26
N GLY A 98 6.92 3.10 -10.66
CA GLY A 98 6.70 3.94 -11.83
C GLY A 98 5.37 4.68 -11.76
N GLN A 99 4.69 4.80 -12.91
CA GLN A 99 3.37 5.45 -13.01
C GLN A 99 2.20 4.57 -12.55
N SER A 100 2.46 3.49 -11.80
CA SER A 100 1.39 2.61 -11.32
C SER A 100 0.50 3.36 -10.32
N THR A 101 -0.82 3.15 -10.40
CA THR A 101 -1.80 3.81 -9.52
C THR A 101 -1.79 3.31 -8.08
N SER A 102 -1.10 2.21 -7.80
CA SER A 102 -0.93 1.65 -6.47
C SER A 102 0.48 1.11 -6.33
N CYS A 103 1.12 1.41 -5.20
CA CYS A 103 2.45 0.95 -4.86
C CYS A 103 2.39 0.25 -3.50
N VAL A 104 2.48 -1.09 -3.50
CA VAL A 104 2.37 -1.90 -2.28
C VAL A 104 3.59 -2.80 -2.17
N LEU A 105 4.30 -2.67 -1.05
CA LEU A 105 5.50 -3.43 -0.73
C LEU A 105 5.15 -4.55 0.28
N PRO A 106 5.39 -5.83 -0.05
CA PRO A 106 5.09 -6.94 0.82
C PRO A 106 6.17 -7.12 1.91
N LEU A 107 6.00 -6.52 3.08
CA LEU A 107 6.91 -6.67 4.20
C LEU A 107 6.70 -8.01 4.91
N GLN A 108 7.74 -8.84 4.94
CA GLN A 108 7.71 -10.11 5.67
C GLN A 108 8.70 -10.09 6.83
N ILE A 109 8.21 -10.40 8.02
CA ILE A 109 8.98 -10.44 9.26
C ILE A 109 9.03 -11.88 9.74
N MET A 110 10.21 -12.33 10.15
CA MET A 110 10.46 -13.70 10.62
C MET A 110 10.97 -13.68 12.05
N THR A 111 10.55 -14.66 12.84
CA THR A 111 11.14 -15.03 14.14
C THR A 111 11.94 -16.32 13.96
N GLU A 112 13.05 -16.50 14.67
CA GLU A 112 13.86 -17.73 14.55
C GLU A 112 13.36 -18.88 15.44
N ASP A 113 12.94 -18.58 16.67
CA ASP A 113 12.54 -19.61 17.67
C ASP A 113 11.31 -19.14 18.48
N PRO A 114 10.10 -19.68 18.21
CA PRO A 114 9.75 -20.58 17.12
C PRO A 114 9.80 -19.86 15.76
N LEU A 115 10.09 -20.61 14.68
CA LEU A 115 10.07 -20.09 13.32
C LEU A 115 8.65 -19.70 12.91
N GLN A 116 8.37 -18.40 12.81
CA GLN A 116 7.09 -17.86 12.35
C GLN A 116 7.33 -16.76 11.32
N PHE A 117 6.34 -16.56 10.44
CA PHE A 117 6.35 -15.51 9.44
C PHE A 117 5.11 -14.64 9.58
N TYR A 118 5.32 -13.33 9.56
CA TYR A 118 4.27 -12.33 9.58
C TYR A 118 4.34 -11.54 8.29
N HIS A 119 3.19 -11.33 7.67
CA HIS A 119 3.06 -10.62 6.41
C HIS A 119 2.30 -9.32 6.63
N VAL A 120 2.89 -8.22 6.20
CA VAL A 120 2.33 -6.87 6.29
C VAL A 120 2.45 -6.22 4.93
N GLU A 121 1.38 -5.62 4.44
CA GLU A 121 1.41 -4.82 3.22
C GLU A 121 1.69 -3.36 3.57
N VAL A 122 2.75 -2.78 3.01
CA VAL A 122 3.06 -1.36 3.16
C VAL A 122 2.72 -0.65 1.86
N GLU A 123 1.67 0.15 1.86
CA GLU A 123 1.31 1.02 0.74
C GLU A 123 2.09 2.33 0.82
N ILE A 124 2.77 2.66 -0.29
CA ILE A 124 3.48 3.92 -0.45
C ILE A 124 2.53 4.93 -1.10
N GLN A 125 2.27 6.02 -0.37
CA GLN A 125 1.49 7.16 -0.84
C GLN A 125 2.39 8.10 -1.64
N ASP A 126 1.89 8.40 -2.83
CA ASP A 126 2.44 9.39 -3.74
C ASP A 126 2.46 10.79 -3.11
N ILE A 127 3.59 11.49 -3.23
CA ILE A 127 3.75 12.91 -2.99
C ILE A 127 4.07 13.56 -4.33
N ASN A 128 3.40 14.66 -4.65
CA ASN A 128 3.71 15.44 -5.85
C ASN A 128 5.04 16.21 -5.69
N ASP A 129 6.16 15.51 -5.77
CA ASP A 129 7.51 16.07 -5.72
C ASP A 129 8.15 16.17 -7.12
N ASN A 130 7.57 15.52 -8.12
CA ASN A 130 7.87 15.78 -9.52
C ASN A 130 7.03 16.94 -10.06
N SER A 131 7.45 17.41 -11.24
CA SER A 131 6.79 18.51 -11.92
C SER A 131 6.79 18.26 -13.41
N PRO A 132 5.76 18.75 -14.14
CA PRO A 132 5.61 18.59 -15.57
C PRO A 132 6.89 18.95 -16.32
N ARG A 133 7.39 18.07 -17.18
CA ARG A 133 8.51 18.38 -18.08
C ARG A 133 8.10 18.22 -19.54
N PHE A 134 8.38 19.24 -20.33
CA PHE A 134 8.31 19.14 -21.79
C PHE A 134 9.58 18.52 -22.33
N HIS A 135 9.47 17.73 -23.41
CA HIS A 135 10.64 17.13 -24.06
C HIS A 135 11.63 18.18 -24.59
N ALA A 136 11.14 19.34 -25.01
CA ALA A 136 11.95 20.47 -25.43
C ALA A 136 11.71 21.70 -24.54
N GLY A 137 12.80 22.39 -24.16
CA GLY A 137 12.73 23.65 -23.42
C GLY A 137 12.20 24.83 -24.26
N THR A 138 12.05 24.66 -25.58
CA THR A 138 11.45 25.65 -26.48
C THR A 138 10.74 24.93 -27.62
N ASN A 139 9.44 25.19 -27.76
CA ASN A 139 8.60 24.65 -28.84
C ASN A 139 8.31 25.74 -29.87
N ASN A 140 8.88 25.62 -31.06
CA ASN A 140 8.60 26.52 -32.17
C ASN A 140 7.49 25.94 -33.05
N ILE A 141 6.49 26.76 -33.38
CA ILE A 141 5.36 26.37 -34.21
C ILE A 141 5.29 27.35 -35.38
N ASP A 142 5.53 26.84 -36.58
CA ASP A 142 5.47 27.64 -37.80
C ASP A 142 4.05 27.64 -38.35
N LEU A 143 3.46 28.84 -38.41
CA LEU A 143 2.08 29.05 -38.87
C LEU A 143 2.07 29.83 -40.19
N PRO A 144 1.42 29.31 -41.24
CA PRO A 144 1.18 30.09 -42.45
C PRO A 144 0.32 31.31 -42.15
N GLU A 145 0.64 32.46 -42.74
CA GLU A 145 -0.17 33.68 -42.59
C GLU A 145 -1.61 33.54 -43.10
N SER A 146 -1.86 32.56 -43.98
CA SER A 146 -3.18 32.20 -44.50
C SER A 146 -4.04 31.39 -43.52
N THR A 147 -3.57 31.18 -42.30
CA THR A 147 -4.30 30.46 -41.24
C THR A 147 -5.61 31.17 -40.90
N LEU A 148 -6.71 30.43 -40.96
CA LEU A 148 -8.04 30.95 -40.64
C LEU A 148 -8.21 31.20 -39.13
N PRO A 149 -8.94 32.26 -38.73
CA PRO A 149 -9.32 32.46 -37.33
C PRO A 149 -10.08 31.25 -36.78
N GLY A 150 -9.70 30.80 -35.58
CA GLY A 150 -10.27 29.61 -34.94
C GLY A 150 -9.58 28.30 -35.30
N ALA A 151 -8.53 28.31 -36.12
CA ALA A 151 -7.65 27.15 -36.29
C ALA A 151 -7.04 26.72 -34.94
N LYS A 152 -6.98 25.41 -34.68
CA LYS A 152 -6.41 24.81 -33.48
C LYS A 152 -5.12 24.09 -33.83
N PHE A 153 -4.11 24.23 -32.98
CA PHE A 153 -2.82 23.58 -33.13
C PHE A 153 -2.56 22.73 -31.90
N LEU A 154 -2.10 21.50 -32.11
CA LEU A 154 -1.75 20.61 -31.03
C LEU A 154 -0.35 20.99 -30.54
N LEU A 155 -0.23 21.19 -29.23
CA LEU A 155 1.06 21.30 -28.56
C LEU A 155 1.50 19.92 -28.10
N GLU A 156 2.82 19.74 -28.03
CA GLU A 156 3.36 18.57 -27.36
C GLU A 156 2.96 18.62 -25.87
N PRO A 157 2.38 17.53 -25.33
CA PRO A 157 2.03 17.48 -23.92
C PRO A 157 3.30 17.48 -23.04
N ALA A 158 3.17 18.02 -21.83
CA ALA A 158 4.16 17.75 -20.80
C ALA A 158 4.04 16.28 -20.34
N GLN A 159 5.10 15.77 -19.74
CA GLN A 159 5.12 14.47 -19.09
C GLN A 159 5.57 14.65 -17.65
N ASP A 160 4.81 14.07 -16.73
CA ASP A 160 5.16 13.88 -15.31
C ASP A 160 5.29 12.38 -15.00
N GLN A 161 6.13 12.08 -14.03
CA GLN A 161 6.39 10.73 -13.56
C GLN A 161 5.41 10.33 -12.45
N ASP A 162 4.76 11.31 -11.81
CA ASP A 162 3.72 11.11 -10.81
C ASP A 162 2.45 10.47 -11.45
N PRO A 163 1.70 9.63 -10.72
CA PRO A 163 0.49 9.00 -11.20
C PRO A 163 -0.69 9.99 -11.13
N CYS A 164 -1.29 10.35 -12.28
CA CYS A 164 -2.42 11.31 -12.29
C CYS A 164 -3.61 10.80 -11.46
N PHE A 165 -3.89 11.43 -10.31
CA PHE A 165 -5.16 11.23 -9.60
C PHE A 165 -6.23 12.15 -10.19
N PHE A 166 -7.38 11.59 -10.59
CA PHE A 166 -8.50 12.31 -11.20
C PHE A 166 -8.91 13.54 -10.39
N SER A 167 -8.45 14.73 -10.79
CA SER A 167 -9.13 15.97 -10.50
C SER A 167 -9.26 16.79 -11.78
N HIS A 168 -10.45 17.34 -11.96
CA HIS A 168 -10.97 17.86 -13.21
C HIS A 168 -10.10 18.98 -13.85
N ILE A 169 -10.03 18.91 -15.19
CA ILE A 169 -9.86 19.99 -16.18
C ILE A 169 -8.43 20.32 -16.64
N PHE A 170 -7.37 19.94 -15.93
CA PHE A 170 -6.02 19.85 -16.51
C PHE A 170 -5.23 18.79 -15.73
N CYS A 171 -4.99 17.58 -16.29
CA CYS A 171 -3.79 16.83 -15.85
C CYS A 171 -2.63 17.67 -16.40
N LEU A 172 -2.03 18.50 -15.55
CA LEU A 172 -0.60 18.71 -15.65
C LEU A 172 -0.01 17.52 -14.89
N CYS A 173 0.14 16.42 -15.62
CA CYS A 173 1.30 15.57 -15.48
C CYS A 173 2.27 16.10 -16.53
#